data_AF-A0A6L7TQK2-F1
#
_entry.id   AF-A0A6L7TQK2-F1
#
_cell.length_a   1.000
_cell.length_b   1.000
_cell.length_c   1.000
_cell.angle_alpha   90.00
_cell.angle_beta   90.00
_cell.angle_gamma   90.00
#
_symmetry.space_group_name_H-M   'P 1'
#
loop_
_entity.id
_entity.type
_entity.pdbx_description
1 polymer ?
#
loop_
_entity_poly.entity_id
_entity_poly.type
_entity_poly.pdbx_seq_one_letter_code
_entity_poly.pdbx_strand_id
1 'polypeptide(L)'
;MADDKKQDSNDGLLFHLRLVPDGREGNKVYARSLRPGEEDTGEVVNVNAGDELIIRPGGMVVNSDEIDALSPKGFGGYAPIANTIWTWYRIVGEQVGFFVYLFALARRLDAAHAAWELAIQERDKARNEGAIGRRIGFFRALSEAEVAIITLHRGMNMLLRFNGVFPLGLEIPDSLKTLDPVVKEMRDAFEHIDERAQGKINQRGQMDAEALTIFDQPDFIESSILHYRGKDLHFEDDVLVALLSCRELVLKIIDLRVAAQNSKG
;
A
#
# COMPACT_ATOMS: atom_id res chain seq x y z
N MET A 1 -22.15 -24.70 -35.83
CA MET A 1 -22.89 -24.39 -34.59
C MET A 1 -21.92 -24.62 -33.45
N ALA A 2 -21.21 -23.59 -33.05
CA ALA A 2 -20.33 -23.59 -31.89
C ALA A 2 -20.86 -22.48 -30.99
N ASP A 3 -21.13 -22.83 -29.74
CA ASP A 3 -21.64 -21.96 -28.69
C ASP A 3 -20.72 -20.74 -28.52
N ASP A 4 -21.30 -19.58 -28.80
CA ASP A 4 -20.74 -18.28 -28.49
C ASP A 4 -20.91 -18.07 -26.98
N LYS A 5 -19.96 -18.58 -26.18
CA LYS A 5 -19.83 -18.18 -24.78
C LYS A 5 -19.50 -16.70 -24.77
N LYS A 6 -20.52 -15.85 -24.59
CA LYS A 6 -20.37 -14.46 -24.16
C LYS A 6 -19.47 -14.44 -22.93
N GLN A 7 -18.22 -14.09 -23.16
CA GLN A 7 -17.30 -13.66 -22.13
C GLN A 7 -17.83 -12.29 -21.70
N ASP A 8 -18.64 -12.25 -20.63
CA ASP A 8 -19.02 -10.98 -19.98
C ASP A 8 -17.73 -10.33 -19.50
N SER A 9 -17.19 -9.41 -20.31
CA SER A 9 -16.05 -8.60 -19.93
C SER A 9 -16.54 -7.61 -18.86
N ASN A 10 -16.45 -8.03 -17.60
CA ASN A 10 -16.58 -7.18 -16.41
C ASN A 10 -15.48 -6.10 -16.32
N ASP A 11 -14.69 -5.91 -17.40
CA ASP A 11 -13.54 -5.01 -17.55
C ASP A 11 -13.84 -3.52 -17.26
N GLY A 12 -15.10 -3.14 -17.05
CA GLY A 12 -15.53 -1.78 -16.73
C GLY A 12 -15.98 -1.55 -15.28
N LEU A 13 -16.08 -2.59 -14.44
CA LEU A 13 -16.58 -2.45 -13.06
C LEU A 13 -15.43 -2.36 -12.06
N LEU A 14 -15.46 -1.32 -11.21
CA LEU A 14 -14.48 -1.12 -10.12
C LEU A 14 -14.55 -2.25 -9.07
N PHE A 15 -15.72 -2.84 -8.88
CA PHE A 15 -16.01 -3.90 -7.92
C PHE A 15 -17.35 -4.56 -8.28
N HIS A 16 -17.50 -5.86 -8.02
CA HIS A 16 -18.77 -6.58 -8.16
C HIS A 16 -19.08 -7.33 -6.86
N LEU A 17 -20.36 -7.34 -6.47
CA LEU A 17 -20.83 -8.00 -5.27
C LEU A 17 -21.89 -9.04 -5.64
N ARG A 18 -21.73 -10.27 -5.15
CA ARG A 18 -22.73 -11.30 -5.31
C ARG A 18 -23.92 -11.01 -4.40
N LEU A 19 -25.07 -10.68 -4.99
CA LEU A 19 -26.33 -10.55 -4.26
C LEU A 19 -27.07 -11.89 -4.23
N VAL A 20 -27.58 -12.24 -3.05
CA VAL A 20 -28.42 -13.42 -2.79
C VAL A 20 -29.77 -13.00 -2.21
N PRO A 21 -30.83 -13.80 -2.40
CA PRO A 21 -32.15 -13.49 -1.83
C PRO A 21 -32.13 -13.41 -0.29
N ASP A 22 -32.79 -12.40 0.27
CA ASP A 22 -32.93 -12.19 1.72
C ASP A 22 -34.41 -12.19 2.17
N GLY A 23 -35.33 -12.49 1.24
CA GLY A 23 -36.77 -12.59 1.48
C GLY A 23 -37.61 -11.79 0.48
N ARG A 24 -38.93 -11.90 0.60
CA ARG A 24 -39.89 -11.16 -0.24
C ARG A 24 -41.16 -10.84 0.54
N GLU A 25 -41.64 -9.60 0.44
CA GLU A 25 -42.89 -9.15 1.02
C GLU A 25 -43.71 -8.41 -0.04
N GLY A 26 -44.68 -9.09 -0.64
CA GLY A 26 -45.47 -8.55 -1.75
C GLY A 26 -44.59 -8.20 -2.95
N ASN A 27 -44.55 -6.90 -3.31
CA ASN A 27 -43.71 -6.36 -4.37
C ASN A 27 -42.29 -5.95 -3.88
N LYS A 28 -41.96 -6.14 -2.60
CA LYS A 28 -40.63 -5.84 -2.08
C LYS A 28 -39.77 -7.09 -2.12
N VAL A 29 -38.66 -7.04 -2.85
CA VAL A 29 -37.67 -8.12 -2.93
C VAL A 29 -36.47 -7.70 -2.10
N TYR A 30 -36.17 -8.46 -1.05
CA TYR A 30 -35.02 -8.20 -0.21
C TYR A 30 -33.81 -8.97 -0.74
N ALA A 31 -32.68 -8.29 -0.80
CA ALA A 31 -31.41 -8.87 -1.18
C ALA A 31 -30.34 -8.48 -0.17
N ARG A 32 -29.34 -9.35 -0.05
CA ARG A 32 -28.12 -9.10 0.70
C ARG A 32 -26.92 -9.58 -0.09
N SER A 33 -25.73 -9.15 0.30
CA SER A 33 -24.50 -9.74 -0.20
C SER A 33 -24.34 -11.16 0.32
N LEU A 34 -23.74 -12.01 -0.50
CA LEU A 34 -23.17 -13.27 -0.04
C LEU A 34 -22.12 -12.96 1.03
N ARG A 35 -22.15 -13.66 2.15
CA ARG A 35 -21.21 -13.40 3.25
C ARG A 35 -19.87 -14.10 2.97
N PRO A 36 -18.75 -13.58 3.51
CA PRO A 36 -17.47 -14.28 3.42
C PRO A 36 -17.57 -15.69 4.01
N GLY A 37 -17.14 -16.70 3.24
CA GLY A 37 -17.19 -18.11 3.63
C GLY A 37 -18.57 -18.77 3.54
N GLU A 38 -19.61 -18.04 3.11
CA GLU A 38 -20.90 -18.63 2.76
C GLU A 38 -20.81 -19.32 1.40
N GLU A 39 -21.32 -20.55 1.29
CA GLU A 39 -21.37 -21.28 0.02
C GLU A 39 -22.36 -20.58 -0.93
N ASP A 40 -21.91 -20.24 -2.15
CA ASP A 40 -22.81 -19.70 -3.17
C ASP A 40 -23.66 -20.84 -3.74
N THR A 41 -24.94 -20.86 -3.36
CA THR A 41 -25.92 -21.83 -3.84
C THR A 41 -26.33 -21.61 -5.30
N GLY A 42 -25.89 -20.52 -5.93
CA GLY A 42 -26.26 -20.13 -7.28
C GLY A 42 -27.62 -19.43 -7.38
N GLU A 43 -28.33 -19.24 -6.26
CA GLU A 43 -29.63 -18.57 -6.25
C GLU A 43 -29.51 -17.10 -6.67
N VAL A 44 -30.35 -16.68 -7.62
CA VAL A 44 -30.34 -15.30 -8.14
C VAL A 44 -31.48 -14.49 -7.53
N VAL A 45 -31.22 -13.21 -7.27
CA VAL A 45 -32.25 -12.27 -6.85
C VAL A 45 -33.16 -11.98 -8.04
N ASN A 46 -34.34 -12.59 -8.05
CA ASN A 46 -35.34 -12.38 -9.10
C ASN A 46 -36.20 -11.15 -8.80
N VAL A 47 -36.07 -10.13 -9.66
CA VAL A 47 -36.84 -8.88 -9.60
C VAL A 47 -37.76 -8.82 -10.82
N ASN A 48 -39.07 -8.86 -10.60
CA ASN A 48 -40.07 -8.76 -11.66
C ASN A 48 -40.46 -7.30 -11.93
N ALA A 49 -41.16 -7.06 -13.04
CA ALA A 49 -41.73 -5.74 -13.31
C ALA A 49 -42.70 -5.31 -12.19
N GLY A 50 -42.45 -4.14 -11.59
CA GLY A 50 -43.21 -3.62 -10.45
C GLY A 50 -42.65 -4.00 -9.07
N ASP A 51 -41.60 -4.83 -9.02
CA ASP A 51 -40.89 -5.11 -7.77
C ASP A 51 -39.94 -3.97 -7.39
N GLU A 52 -39.83 -3.73 -6.08
CA GLU A 52 -38.85 -2.84 -5.47
C GLU A 52 -37.74 -3.69 -4.83
N LEU A 53 -36.51 -3.56 -5.33
CA LEU A 53 -35.34 -4.22 -4.75
C LEU A 53 -34.85 -3.43 -3.53
N ILE A 54 -34.81 -4.08 -2.37
CA ILE A 54 -34.40 -3.47 -1.11
C ILE A 54 -33.20 -4.21 -0.53
N ILE A 55 -32.12 -3.46 -0.28
CA ILE A 55 -31.00 -3.93 0.53
C ILE A 55 -31.16 -3.32 1.92
N ARG A 56 -31.39 -4.16 2.93
CA ARG A 56 -31.58 -3.70 4.31
C ARG A 56 -30.26 -3.15 4.88
N PRO A 57 -30.31 -2.28 5.91
CA PRO A 57 -29.10 -1.93 6.66
C PRO A 57 -28.38 -3.20 7.13
N GLY A 58 -27.06 -3.29 6.89
CA GLY A 58 -26.27 -4.50 7.16
C GLY A 58 -26.46 -5.65 6.17
N GLY A 59 -27.36 -5.52 5.20
CA GLY A 59 -27.54 -6.46 4.09
C GLY A 59 -26.42 -6.39 3.07
N MET A 60 -25.65 -5.30 3.02
CA MET A 60 -24.44 -5.20 2.22
C MET A 60 -23.22 -5.27 3.14
N VAL A 61 -22.50 -6.38 3.05
CA VAL A 61 -21.22 -6.59 3.73
C VAL A 61 -20.16 -6.70 2.66
N VAL A 62 -19.12 -5.89 2.76
CA VAL A 62 -17.97 -5.95 1.86
C VAL A 62 -16.72 -6.14 2.69
N ASN A 63 -15.97 -7.20 2.40
CA ASN A 63 -14.70 -7.47 3.04
C ASN A 63 -13.59 -6.72 2.27
N SER A 64 -12.71 -6.02 2.99
CA SER A 64 -11.51 -5.42 2.41
C SER A 64 -10.64 -6.44 1.68
N ASP A 65 -10.57 -7.69 2.16
CA ASP A 65 -9.80 -8.77 1.52
C ASP A 65 -10.32 -9.10 0.12
N GLU A 66 -11.65 -9.06 -0.08
CA GLU A 66 -12.26 -9.33 -1.39
C GLU A 66 -11.98 -8.21 -2.38
N ILE A 67 -12.00 -6.95 -1.92
CA ILE A 67 -11.57 -5.81 -2.73
C ILE A 67 -10.07 -5.91 -3.03
N ASP A 68 -9.27 -6.26 -2.02
CA ASP A 68 -7.81 -6.34 -2.12
C ASP A 68 -7.34 -7.44 -3.07
N ALA A 69 -8.06 -8.55 -3.12
CA ALA A 69 -7.80 -9.66 -4.05
C ALA A 69 -7.96 -9.26 -5.53
N LEU A 70 -8.66 -8.16 -5.82
CA LEU A 70 -8.77 -7.61 -7.18
C LEU A 70 -7.52 -6.82 -7.60
N SER A 71 -6.69 -6.40 -6.66
CA SER A 71 -5.45 -5.69 -6.95
C SER A 71 -4.37 -6.68 -7.39
N PRO A 72 -3.85 -6.58 -8.63
CA PRO A 72 -2.79 -7.46 -9.08
C PRO A 72 -1.53 -7.26 -8.25
N LYS A 73 -0.88 -8.36 -7.87
CA LYS A 73 0.44 -8.32 -7.21
C LYS A 73 1.48 -7.88 -8.23
N GLY A 74 2.18 -6.79 -7.92
CA GLY A 74 3.31 -6.28 -8.67
C GLY A 74 4.62 -6.96 -8.27
N PHE A 75 5.73 -6.34 -8.67
CA PHE A 75 7.08 -6.81 -8.34
C PHE A 75 7.28 -6.95 -6.83
N GLY A 76 7.95 -8.01 -6.38
CA GLY A 76 8.13 -8.31 -4.95
C GLY A 76 6.86 -8.76 -4.21
N GLY A 77 5.73 -8.97 -4.90
CA GLY A 77 4.48 -9.45 -4.31
C GLY A 77 3.61 -8.38 -3.65
N TYR A 78 4.02 -7.10 -3.73
CA TYR A 78 3.24 -5.97 -3.26
C TYR A 78 2.08 -5.69 -4.22
N ALA A 79 0.86 -5.54 -3.71
CA ALA A 79 -0.28 -5.10 -4.50
C ALA A 79 -0.71 -3.68 -4.05
N PRO A 80 -0.90 -2.71 -4.96
CA PRO A 80 -1.31 -1.35 -4.59
C PRO A 80 -2.58 -1.34 -3.74
N ILE A 81 -2.54 -0.62 -2.62
CA ILE A 81 -3.60 -0.65 -1.59
C ILE A 81 -4.49 0.60 -1.62
N ALA A 82 -4.09 1.68 -2.29
CA ALA A 82 -4.93 2.88 -2.36
C ALA A 82 -6.29 2.62 -3.03
N ASN A 83 -6.34 1.75 -4.03
CA ASN A 83 -7.60 1.35 -4.66
C ASN A 83 -8.50 0.57 -3.69
N THR A 84 -7.92 -0.33 -2.89
CA THR A 84 -8.61 -1.06 -1.83
C THR A 84 -9.24 -0.09 -0.83
N ILE A 85 -8.46 0.87 -0.32
CA ILE A 85 -8.95 1.88 0.64
C ILE A 85 -10.04 2.76 0.04
N TRP A 86 -9.85 3.21 -1.20
CA TRP A 86 -10.84 4.05 -1.88
C TRP A 86 -12.16 3.31 -2.05
N THR A 87 -12.14 2.11 -2.62
CA THR A 87 -13.34 1.31 -2.87
C THR A 87 -14.05 0.94 -1.58
N TRP A 88 -13.31 0.51 -0.55
CA TRP A 88 -13.85 0.22 0.77
C TRP A 88 -14.59 1.42 1.35
N TYR A 89 -13.97 2.60 1.33
CA TYR A 89 -14.59 3.83 1.82
C TYR A 89 -15.86 4.21 1.07
N ARG A 90 -15.85 4.07 -0.26
CA ARG A 90 -17.00 4.41 -1.11
C ARG A 90 -18.21 3.52 -0.87
N ILE A 91 -18.00 2.30 -0.39
CA ILE A 91 -19.07 1.34 -0.12
C ILE A 91 -19.55 1.44 1.34
N VAL A 92 -18.63 1.39 2.30
CA VAL A 92 -18.97 1.33 3.73
C VAL A 92 -19.39 2.70 4.28
N GLY A 93 -18.77 3.78 3.79
CA GLY A 93 -18.90 5.11 4.37
C GLY A 93 -18.19 5.20 5.72
N GLU A 94 -17.20 6.10 5.84
CA GLU A 94 -16.41 6.26 7.06
C GLU A 94 -16.28 7.74 7.43
N GLN A 95 -15.83 8.02 8.66
CA GLN A 95 -15.41 9.36 9.04
C GLN A 95 -14.31 9.86 8.09
N VAL A 96 -14.56 11.02 7.47
CA VAL A 96 -13.68 11.63 6.46
C VAL A 96 -12.23 11.73 6.94
N GLY A 97 -12.00 12.12 8.21
CA GLY A 97 -10.65 12.25 8.76
C GLY A 97 -9.87 10.93 8.80
N PHE A 98 -10.53 9.83 9.17
CA PHE A 98 -9.93 8.50 9.17
C PHE A 98 -9.59 8.04 7.75
N PHE A 99 -10.55 8.18 6.84
CA PHE A 99 -10.36 7.83 5.43
C PHE A 99 -9.22 8.62 4.80
N VAL A 100 -9.20 9.95 4.92
CA VAL A 100 -8.18 10.79 4.31
C VAL A 100 -6.79 10.43 4.85
N TYR A 101 -6.68 10.11 6.14
CA TYR A 101 -5.42 9.65 6.71
C TYR A 101 -4.97 8.32 6.11
N LEU A 102 -5.84 7.31 6.09
CA LEU A 102 -5.53 5.97 5.60
C LEU A 102 -5.25 5.98 4.08
N PHE A 103 -5.99 6.76 3.31
CA PHE A 103 -5.80 6.91 1.87
C PHE A 103 -4.49 7.64 1.55
N ALA A 104 -4.14 8.67 2.34
CA ALA A 104 -2.87 9.38 2.17
C ALA A 104 -1.67 8.50 2.56
N LEU A 105 -1.83 7.58 3.53
CA LEU A 105 -0.85 6.55 3.85
C LEU A 105 -0.72 5.55 2.69
N ALA A 106 -1.83 4.97 2.23
CA ALA A 106 -1.87 3.99 1.15
C ALA A 106 -1.18 4.51 -0.12
N ARG A 107 -1.50 5.73 -0.56
CA ARG A 107 -0.86 6.37 -1.72
C ARG A 107 0.64 6.55 -1.58
N ARG A 108 1.15 6.77 -0.36
CA ARG A 108 2.60 6.86 -0.12
C ARG A 108 3.25 5.50 -0.24
N LEU A 109 2.65 4.45 0.32
CA LEU A 109 3.18 3.10 0.18
C LEU A 109 3.18 2.65 -1.29
N ASP A 110 2.11 2.91 -2.03
CA ASP A 110 2.02 2.59 -3.46
C ASP A 110 3.09 3.34 -4.27
N ALA A 111 3.30 4.63 -4.00
CA ALA A 111 4.33 5.42 -4.67
C ALA A 111 5.75 4.99 -4.29
N ALA A 112 5.97 4.62 -3.02
CA ALA A 112 7.25 4.11 -2.55
C ALA A 112 7.59 2.77 -3.21
N HIS A 113 6.61 1.87 -3.34
CA HIS A 113 6.77 0.60 -4.06
C HIS A 113 7.09 0.81 -5.53
N ALA A 114 6.37 1.69 -6.23
CA ALA A 114 6.63 1.99 -7.63
C ALA A 114 8.06 2.53 -7.85
N ALA A 115 8.52 3.46 -7.01
CA ALA A 115 9.88 3.99 -7.08
C ALA A 115 10.94 2.93 -6.73
N TRP A 116 10.67 2.07 -5.74
CA TRP A 116 11.55 0.95 -5.40
C TRP A 116 11.70 -0.05 -6.55
N GLU A 117 10.59 -0.42 -7.20
CA GLU A 117 10.61 -1.30 -8.37
C GLU A 117 11.42 -0.67 -9.52
N LEU A 118 11.20 0.61 -9.81
CA LEU A 118 11.96 1.32 -10.86
C LEU A 118 13.45 1.40 -10.53
N ALA A 119 13.82 1.66 -9.28
CA ALA A 119 15.20 1.68 -8.84
C ALA A 119 15.90 0.33 -9.10
N ILE A 120 15.24 -0.78 -8.77
CA ILE A 120 15.76 -2.13 -9.02
C ILE A 120 15.89 -2.39 -10.52
N GLN A 121 14.87 -2.05 -11.32
CA GLN A 121 14.90 -2.24 -12.76
C GLN A 121 16.02 -1.44 -13.43
N GLU A 122 16.22 -0.17 -13.06
CA GLU A 122 17.30 0.66 -13.61
C GLU A 122 18.68 0.17 -13.15
N ARG A 123 18.81 -0.30 -11.91
CA ARG A 123 20.04 -0.93 -11.38
C ARG A 123 20.40 -2.18 -12.19
N ASP A 124 19.44 -3.07 -12.40
CA ASP A 124 19.67 -4.34 -13.10
C ASP A 124 19.97 -4.12 -14.59
N LYS A 125 19.34 -3.12 -15.23
CA LYS A 125 19.72 -2.67 -16.57
C LYS A 125 21.17 -2.17 -16.58
N ALA A 126 21.54 -1.31 -15.62
CA ALA A 126 22.87 -0.70 -15.55
C ALA A 126 24.01 -1.72 -15.44
N ARG A 127 23.78 -2.86 -14.76
CA ARG A 127 24.78 -3.95 -14.63
C ARG A 127 25.24 -4.49 -15.98
N ASN A 128 24.35 -4.51 -16.97
CA ASN A 128 24.59 -5.10 -18.29
C ASN A 128 25.12 -4.09 -19.33
N GLU A 129 25.32 -2.84 -18.93
CA GLU A 129 25.74 -1.75 -19.82
C GLU A 129 27.28 -1.56 -19.82
N GLY A 130 27.77 -0.89 -20.87
CA GLY A 130 29.15 -0.38 -20.90
C GLY A 130 29.36 0.74 -19.88
N ALA A 131 30.61 1.17 -19.65
CA ALA A 131 30.96 2.08 -18.55
C ALA A 131 30.11 3.36 -18.43
N ILE A 132 29.80 4.02 -19.56
CA ILE A 132 28.97 5.22 -19.58
C ILE A 132 27.50 4.88 -19.26
N GLY A 133 26.96 3.81 -19.88
CA GLY A 133 25.59 3.37 -19.64
C GLY A 133 25.38 2.93 -18.19
N ARG A 134 26.34 2.19 -17.62
CA ARG A 134 26.33 1.81 -16.19
C ARG A 134 26.27 3.04 -15.28
N ARG A 135 27.04 4.09 -15.57
CA ARG A 135 27.00 5.34 -14.78
C ARG A 135 25.66 6.06 -14.89
N ILE A 136 25.08 6.13 -16.09
CA ILE A 136 23.75 6.74 -16.29
C ILE A 136 22.68 5.95 -15.54
N GLY A 137 22.68 4.62 -15.68
CA GLY A 137 21.74 3.75 -14.99
C GLY A 137 21.91 3.79 -13.48
N PHE A 138 23.14 3.90 -12.97
CA PHE A 138 23.40 4.13 -11.56
C PHE A 138 22.72 5.38 -11.02
N PHE A 139 22.91 6.54 -11.66
CA PHE A 139 22.30 7.77 -11.18
C PHE A 139 20.77 7.72 -11.25
N ARG A 140 20.19 7.08 -12.28
CA ARG A 140 18.74 6.87 -12.34
C ARG A 140 18.23 5.98 -11.22
N ALA A 141 18.86 4.82 -11.03
CA ALA A 141 18.51 3.90 -9.96
C ALA A 141 18.61 4.56 -8.58
N LEU A 142 19.67 5.35 -8.35
CA LEU A 142 19.87 6.07 -7.09
C LEU A 142 18.77 7.12 -6.89
N SER A 143 18.46 7.93 -7.90
CA SER A 143 17.37 8.92 -7.79
C SER A 143 16.00 8.29 -7.48
N GLU A 144 15.68 7.14 -8.07
CA GLU A 144 14.44 6.43 -7.73
C GLU A 144 14.50 5.84 -6.31
N ALA A 145 15.66 5.36 -5.87
CA ALA A 145 15.86 4.89 -4.50
C ALA A 145 15.66 6.00 -3.45
N GLU A 146 16.10 7.22 -3.75
CA GLU A 146 15.84 8.41 -2.93
C GLU A 146 14.34 8.63 -2.75
N VAL A 147 13.59 8.66 -3.86
CA VAL A 147 12.14 8.85 -3.85
C VAL A 147 11.45 7.73 -3.08
N ALA A 148 11.87 6.48 -3.27
CA ALA A 148 11.33 5.32 -2.57
C ALA A 148 11.51 5.45 -1.05
N ILE A 149 12.72 5.75 -0.58
CA ILE A 149 13.04 5.87 0.85
C ILE A 149 12.31 7.04 1.50
N ILE A 150 12.29 8.20 0.82
CA ILE A 150 11.57 9.38 1.32
C ILE A 150 10.10 9.04 1.50
N THR A 151 9.48 8.46 0.48
CA THR A 151 8.05 8.18 0.47
C THR A 151 7.69 7.07 1.46
N LEU A 152 8.50 6.01 1.53
CA LEU A 152 8.36 4.92 2.49
C LEU A 152 8.39 5.44 3.92
N HIS A 153 9.43 6.20 4.30
CA HIS A 153 9.54 6.73 5.66
C HIS A 153 8.31 7.60 6.02
N ARG A 154 7.81 8.41 5.08
CA ARG A 154 6.61 9.22 5.32
C ARG A 154 5.39 8.34 5.60
N GLY A 155 5.23 7.22 4.88
CA GLY A 155 4.20 6.22 5.15
C GLY A 155 4.40 5.48 6.48
N MET A 156 5.60 4.95 6.73
CA MET A 156 5.97 4.28 7.99
C MET A 156 5.72 5.18 9.21
N ASN A 157 6.16 6.44 9.16
CA ASN A 157 5.96 7.38 10.27
C ASN A 157 4.48 7.72 10.50
N MET A 158 3.61 7.66 9.49
CA MET A 158 2.17 7.73 9.69
C MET A 158 1.65 6.50 10.45
N LEU A 159 2.07 5.29 10.06
CA LEU A 159 1.71 4.05 10.77
C LEU A 159 2.19 4.04 12.23
N LEU A 160 3.44 4.42 12.48
CA LEU A 160 4.03 4.46 13.82
C LEU A 160 3.31 5.45 14.75
N ARG A 161 2.73 6.52 14.19
CA ARG A 161 1.95 7.51 14.94
C ARG A 161 0.45 7.20 14.97
N PHE A 162 0.01 6.15 14.30
CA PHE A 162 -1.40 5.89 14.04
C PHE A 162 -2.21 5.83 15.33
N ASN A 163 -1.76 5.06 16.34
CA ASN A 163 -2.47 4.94 17.62
C ASN A 163 -2.61 6.26 18.39
N GLY A 164 -1.71 7.22 18.18
CA GLY A 164 -1.81 8.56 18.78
C GLY A 164 -2.87 9.43 18.11
N VAL A 165 -3.23 9.12 16.85
CA VAL A 165 -4.28 9.82 16.09
C VAL A 165 -5.63 9.09 16.21
N PHE A 166 -5.61 7.76 16.10
CA PHE A 166 -6.76 6.87 16.17
C PHE A 166 -6.47 5.72 17.14
N PRO A 167 -7.07 5.70 18.34
CA PRO A 167 -6.76 4.70 19.37
C PRO A 167 -7.43 3.35 19.07
N LEU A 168 -6.96 2.65 18.03
CA LEU A 168 -7.44 1.32 17.63
C LEU A 168 -6.61 0.17 18.18
N GLY A 169 -5.54 0.45 18.92
CA GLY A 169 -4.68 -0.60 19.49
C GLY A 169 -3.87 -1.35 18.45
N LEU A 170 -3.44 -0.67 17.38
CA LEU A 170 -2.62 -1.26 16.33
C LEU A 170 -1.25 -1.69 16.89
N GLU A 171 -0.93 -2.97 16.78
CA GLU A 171 0.40 -3.47 17.14
C GLU A 171 1.36 -3.30 15.97
N ILE A 172 2.47 -2.59 16.21
CA ILE A 172 3.52 -2.41 15.20
C ILE A 172 4.50 -3.60 15.26
N PRO A 173 4.76 -4.29 14.14
CA PRO A 173 5.74 -5.37 14.05
C PRO A 173 7.15 -4.89 14.37
N ASP A 174 7.97 -5.77 14.95
CA ASP A 174 9.34 -5.43 15.34
C ASP A 174 10.23 -5.15 14.14
N SER A 175 9.98 -5.78 12.99
CA SER A 175 10.68 -5.48 11.73
C SER A 175 10.63 -3.99 11.38
N LEU A 176 9.46 -3.35 11.48
CA LEU A 176 9.30 -1.93 11.23
C LEU A 176 9.98 -1.05 12.28
N LYS A 177 9.95 -1.46 13.55
CA LYS A 177 10.66 -0.73 14.63
C LYS A 177 12.17 -0.77 14.44
N THR A 178 12.70 -1.89 14.00
CA THR A 178 14.13 -2.08 13.74
C THR A 178 14.58 -1.30 12.50
N LEU A 179 13.77 -1.27 11.44
CA LEU A 179 14.10 -0.56 10.20
C LEU A 179 13.89 0.96 10.28
N ASP A 180 12.92 1.44 11.06
CA ASP A 180 12.62 2.87 11.21
C ASP A 180 13.85 3.77 11.42
N PRO A 181 14.75 3.50 12.39
CA PRO A 181 15.92 4.37 12.59
C PRO A 181 16.91 4.36 11.43
N VAL A 182 16.97 3.29 10.62
CA VAL A 182 17.85 3.22 9.44
C VAL A 182 17.22 3.98 8.27
N VAL A 183 15.97 3.65 7.95
CA VAL A 183 15.19 4.27 6.87
C VAL A 183 15.03 5.78 7.11
N LYS A 184 14.79 6.19 8.37
CA LYS A 184 14.73 7.60 8.76
C LYS A 184 16.03 8.33 8.50
N GLU A 185 17.17 7.73 8.83
CA GLU A 185 18.46 8.38 8.70
C GLU A 185 18.87 8.53 7.22
N MET A 186 18.61 7.50 6.41
CA MET A 186 18.74 7.59 4.94
C MET A 186 17.83 8.67 4.37
N ARG A 187 16.57 8.70 4.78
CA ARG A 187 15.60 9.73 4.35
C ARG A 187 16.06 11.15 4.71
N ASP A 188 16.49 11.36 5.95
CA ASP A 188 17.00 12.65 6.41
C ASP A 188 18.30 13.05 5.68
N ALA A 189 19.08 12.10 5.17
CA ALA A 189 20.25 12.39 4.33
C ALA A 189 19.84 12.85 2.93
N PHE A 190 18.93 12.13 2.27
CA PHE A 190 18.46 12.46 0.93
C PHE A 190 17.63 13.76 0.89
N GLU A 191 16.72 13.99 1.85
CA GLU A 191 15.93 15.23 1.90
C GLU A 191 16.79 16.49 2.14
N HIS A 192 17.98 16.33 2.72
CA HIS A 192 18.89 17.43 3.06
C HIS A 192 20.26 17.25 2.41
N ILE A 193 20.28 16.69 1.20
CA ILE A 193 21.51 16.34 0.51
C ILE A 193 22.43 17.55 0.25
N ASP A 194 21.84 18.75 0.10
CA ASP A 194 22.57 20.01 -0.01
C ASP A 194 23.34 20.39 1.27
N GLU A 195 22.78 20.08 2.44
CA GLU A 195 23.48 20.21 3.71
C GLU A 195 24.58 19.16 3.86
N ARG A 196 24.30 17.92 3.44
CA ARG A 196 25.29 16.82 3.46
C ARG A 196 26.49 17.15 2.59
N ALA A 197 26.29 17.80 1.44
CA ALA A 197 27.36 18.29 0.58
C ALA A 197 28.29 19.30 1.28
N GLN A 198 27.79 19.98 2.31
CA GLN A 198 28.57 20.90 3.15
C GLN A 198 29.18 20.22 4.39
N GLY A 199 29.01 18.90 4.55
CA GLY A 199 29.45 18.16 5.73
C GLY A 199 28.53 18.30 6.95
N LYS A 200 27.32 18.86 6.78
CA LYS A 200 26.35 19.07 7.88
C LYS A 200 25.39 17.91 7.97
N ILE A 201 25.05 17.44 9.18
CA ILE A 201 24.08 16.33 9.40
C ILE A 201 22.71 16.79 9.90
N ASN A 202 22.53 18.08 10.17
CA ASN A 202 21.24 18.64 10.55
C ASN A 202 21.14 20.14 10.23
N GLN A 203 19.90 20.64 10.29
CA GLN A 203 19.55 22.05 10.09
C GLN A 203 20.20 23.00 11.10
N ARG A 204 20.71 22.48 12.22
CA ARG A 204 21.45 23.28 13.21
C ARG A 204 22.92 23.47 12.83
N GLY A 205 23.36 22.91 11.69
CA GLY A 205 24.70 23.05 11.16
C GLY A 205 25.75 22.19 11.86
N GLN A 206 25.35 21.11 12.54
CA GLN A 206 26.30 20.17 13.13
C GLN A 206 27.12 19.49 12.03
N MET A 207 28.44 19.54 12.16
CA MET A 207 29.38 18.94 11.21
C MET A 207 29.67 17.48 11.56
N ASP A 208 29.80 16.63 10.55
CA ASP A 208 30.22 15.23 10.67
C ASP A 208 30.99 14.82 9.41
N ALA A 209 32.13 14.15 9.57
CA ALA A 209 32.90 13.64 8.44
C ALA A 209 32.11 12.59 7.64
N GLU A 210 31.23 11.84 8.32
CA GLU A 210 30.42 10.81 7.70
C GLU A 210 29.21 11.39 6.93
N ALA A 211 28.95 12.70 6.99
CA ALA A 211 27.87 13.32 6.22
C ALA A 211 28.04 13.11 4.70
N LEU A 212 29.28 13.06 4.22
CA LEU A 212 29.60 12.87 2.80
C LEU A 212 29.41 11.44 2.31
N THR A 213 29.26 10.46 3.23
CA THR A 213 29.07 9.04 2.85
C THR A 213 27.81 8.82 2.02
N ILE A 214 26.80 9.70 2.11
CA ILE A 214 25.59 9.61 1.28
C ILE A 214 25.89 9.71 -0.22
N PHE A 215 26.99 10.37 -0.62
CA PHE A 215 27.38 10.51 -2.03
C PHE A 215 28.20 9.33 -2.56
N ASP A 216 28.68 8.46 -1.68
CA ASP A 216 29.52 7.31 -2.02
C ASP A 216 28.70 6.02 -1.95
N GLN A 217 28.08 5.65 -3.07
CA GLN A 217 27.18 4.48 -3.16
C GLN A 217 27.67 3.41 -4.16
N PRO A 218 28.95 2.97 -4.10
CA PRO A 218 29.47 2.00 -5.06
C PRO A 218 28.77 0.64 -4.95
N ASP A 219 28.40 0.26 -3.73
CA ASP A 219 27.78 -1.03 -3.42
C ASP A 219 26.29 -1.08 -3.78
N PHE A 220 25.68 0.05 -4.14
CA PHE A 220 24.29 0.08 -4.56
C PHE A 220 24.07 -0.66 -5.88
N ILE A 221 25.00 -0.53 -6.84
CA ILE A 221 24.88 -1.27 -8.11
C ILE A 221 25.13 -2.75 -7.91
N GLU A 222 26.18 -3.13 -7.20
CA GLU A 222 26.64 -4.52 -7.17
C GLU A 222 25.89 -5.35 -6.12
N SER A 223 25.59 -4.76 -4.95
CA SER A 223 25.04 -5.46 -3.79
C SER A 223 23.69 -4.92 -3.33
N SER A 224 23.16 -3.87 -3.97
CA SER A 224 21.93 -3.18 -3.56
C SER A 224 21.98 -2.62 -2.14
N ILE A 225 23.15 -2.18 -1.69
CA ILE A 225 23.31 -1.61 -0.35
C ILE A 225 23.45 -0.10 -0.47
N LEU A 226 22.70 0.62 0.36
CA LEU A 226 22.87 2.06 0.57
C LEU A 226 23.58 2.29 1.90
N HIS A 227 24.59 3.16 1.88
CA HIS A 227 25.43 3.47 3.03
C HIS A 227 25.23 4.90 3.50
N TYR A 228 25.12 5.07 4.81
CA TYR A 228 25.16 6.39 5.42
C TYR A 228 25.47 6.30 6.92
N ARG A 229 26.54 7.00 7.36
CA ARG A 229 26.92 7.13 8.78
C ARG A 229 27.00 5.81 9.56
N GLY A 230 27.71 4.84 8.97
CA GLY A 230 27.89 3.51 9.55
C GLY A 230 26.62 2.64 9.58
N LYS A 231 25.56 3.07 8.87
CA LYS A 231 24.35 2.28 8.66
C LYS A 231 24.28 1.79 7.23
N ASP A 232 23.85 0.55 7.11
CA ASP A 232 23.61 -0.12 5.85
C ASP A 232 22.12 -0.39 5.72
N LEU A 233 21.56 -0.09 4.56
CA LEU A 233 20.21 -0.48 4.17
C LEU A 233 20.31 -1.41 2.97
N HIS A 234 19.89 -2.66 3.14
CA HIS A 234 19.76 -3.60 2.02
C HIS A 234 18.52 -3.20 1.23
N PHE A 235 18.72 -2.34 0.23
CA PHE A 235 17.64 -1.61 -0.43
C PHE A 235 16.60 -2.53 -1.10
N GLU A 236 16.99 -3.71 -1.58
CA GLU A 236 16.04 -4.67 -2.15
C GLU A 236 15.21 -5.34 -1.06
N ASP A 237 15.87 -5.96 -0.07
CA ASP A 237 15.22 -6.79 0.94
C ASP A 237 14.53 -5.98 2.03
N ASP A 238 15.24 -5.03 2.65
CA ASP A 238 14.74 -4.27 3.81
C ASP A 238 13.57 -3.37 3.42
N VAL A 239 13.65 -2.72 2.26
CA VAL A 239 12.58 -1.85 1.75
C VAL A 239 11.35 -2.68 1.39
N LEU A 240 11.52 -3.85 0.76
CA LEU A 240 10.40 -4.73 0.46
C LEU A 240 9.73 -5.24 1.73
N VAL A 241 10.50 -5.69 2.73
CA VAL A 241 9.98 -6.11 4.03
C VAL A 241 9.19 -4.98 4.68
N ALA A 242 9.71 -3.75 4.66
CA ALA A 242 9.01 -2.59 5.20
C ALA A 242 7.71 -2.29 4.44
N LEU A 243 7.73 -2.31 3.10
CA LEU A 243 6.55 -2.08 2.26
C LEU A 243 5.44 -3.09 2.53
N LEU A 244 5.78 -4.39 2.54
CA LEU A 244 4.83 -5.47 2.80
C LEU A 244 4.27 -5.39 4.22
N SER A 245 5.13 -5.20 5.22
CA SER A 245 4.71 -5.05 6.62
C SER A 245 3.78 -3.83 6.81
N CYS A 246 4.09 -2.70 6.17
CA CYS A 246 3.24 -1.51 6.23
C CYS A 246 1.87 -1.75 5.57
N ARG A 247 1.87 -2.44 4.43
CA ARG A 247 0.64 -2.78 3.70
C ARG A 247 -0.26 -3.69 4.52
N GLU A 248 0.29 -4.74 5.13
CA GLU A 248 -0.45 -5.64 6.02
C GLU A 248 -1.08 -4.88 7.19
N LEU A 249 -0.35 -3.93 7.78
CA LEU A 249 -0.90 -3.08 8.84
C LEU A 249 -2.05 -2.19 8.35
N VAL A 250 -1.99 -1.68 7.13
CA VAL A 250 -3.08 -0.89 6.54
C VAL A 250 -4.36 -1.73 6.44
N LEU A 251 -4.26 -2.99 6.01
CA LEU A 251 -5.42 -3.90 5.98
C LEU A 251 -5.92 -4.20 7.40
N LYS A 252 -5.01 -4.52 8.34
CA LYS A 252 -5.36 -4.76 9.75
C LYS A 252 -6.07 -3.56 10.40
N ILE A 253 -5.71 -2.32 10.02
CA ILE A 253 -6.41 -1.11 10.47
C ILE A 253 -7.87 -1.11 10.04
N ILE A 254 -8.17 -1.55 8.81
CA ILE A 254 -9.54 -1.68 8.31
C ILE A 254 -10.31 -2.70 9.16
N ASP A 255 -9.73 -3.87 9.41
CA ASP A 255 -10.36 -4.93 10.20
C ASP A 255 -10.68 -4.46 11.62
N LEU A 256 -9.69 -3.84 12.28
CA LEU A 256 -9.86 -3.26 13.62
C LEU A 256 -10.95 -2.19 13.64
N ARG A 257 -11.04 -1.39 12.58
CA ARG A 257 -12.04 -0.33 12.47
C ARG A 257 -13.45 -0.91 12.31
N VAL A 258 -13.62 -1.90 11.43
CA VAL A 258 -14.90 -2.60 11.24
C VAL A 258 -15.33 -3.30 12.53
N ALA A 259 -14.41 -4.00 13.22
CA ALA A 259 -14.69 -4.62 14.50
C ALA A 259 -15.13 -3.62 15.58
N ALA A 260 -14.50 -2.44 15.63
CA ALA A 260 -14.84 -1.39 16.58
C ALA A 260 -16.19 -0.69 16.28
N GLN A 261 -16.67 -0.74 15.04
CA GLN A 261 -18.00 -0.25 14.67
C GLN A 261 -19.09 -1.27 15.06
N ASN A 262 -18.85 -2.56 14.80
CA ASN A 262 -19.79 -3.63 15.12
C ASN A 262 -20.01 -3.83 16.63
N SER A 263 -19.03 -3.49 17.47
CA SER A 263 -19.17 -3.58 18.94
C SER A 263 -19.98 -2.45 19.58
N LYS A 264 -20.34 -1.41 18.81
CA LYS A 264 -21.11 -0.25 19.29
C LYS A 264 -22.58 -0.25 18.87
N GLY A 265 -22.97 -1.17 17.97
CA GLY A 265 -24.36 -1.37 17.54
C GLY A 265 -25.01 -2.51 18.29
#